data_AF-A0A1C0VTZ6-F1
#
_entry.id   AF-A0A1C0VTZ6-F1
#
_cell.length_a   1.000
_cell.length_b   1.000
_cell.length_c   1.000
_cell.angle_alpha   90.00
_cell.angle_beta   90.00
_cell.angle_gamma   90.00
#
_symmetry.space_group_name_H-M   'P 1'
#
loop_
_entity.id
_entity.type
_entity.pdbx_description
1 polymer ?
#
loop_
_entity_poly.entity_id
_entity_poly.type
_entity_poly.pdbx_seq_one_letter_code
_entity_poly.pdbx_strand_id
1 'polypeptide(L)'
;MNLSIKDFRFIIEAIENQINAYQERLQVIEDVEENEDEAADLGNDIKFLEILLADMKRSLEHNTSLKRLSFYDTFSPVQNDNSSENSKELSLQELVKSTLNLSISERLFLIEAITTSVREEVTVSKS
;
A
#
# COMPACT_ATOMS: atom_id res chain seq x y z
N MET A 1 -3.05 -14.75 9.22
CA MET A 1 -1.96 -14.51 10.19
C MET A 1 -1.91 -13.01 10.43
N ASN A 2 -2.08 -12.54 11.67
CA ASN A 2 -2.02 -11.10 11.98
C ASN A 2 -0.59 -10.74 12.37
N LEU A 3 0.26 -10.43 11.38
CA LEU A 3 1.61 -9.94 11.61
C LEU A 3 1.58 -8.48 12.06
N SER A 4 2.38 -8.10 13.05
CA SER A 4 2.50 -6.71 13.45
C SER A 4 3.34 -5.92 12.43
N ILE A 5 3.21 -4.59 12.43
CA ILE A 5 4.03 -3.69 11.60
C ILE A 5 5.53 -3.90 11.84
N LYS A 6 5.91 -4.22 13.09
CA LYS A 6 7.31 -4.50 13.42
C LYS A 6 7.78 -5.79 12.76
N ASP A 7 6.92 -6.81 12.73
CA ASP A 7 7.20 -8.08 12.08
C ASP A 7 7.31 -7.89 10.55
N PHE A 8 6.42 -7.10 9.95
CA PHE A 8 6.53 -6.74 8.53
C PHE A 8 7.85 -6.04 8.18
N ARG A 9 8.29 -5.07 8.99
CA ARG A 9 9.57 -4.38 8.78
C ARG A 9 10.76 -5.32 8.91
N PHE A 10 10.76 -6.18 9.92
CA PHE A 10 11.82 -7.16 10.11
C PHE A 10 11.90 -8.16 8.95
N ILE A 11 10.75 -8.63 8.47
CA ILE A 11 10.71 -9.57 7.32
C ILE A 11 11.19 -8.87 6.05
N ILE A 12 10.78 -7.61 5.80
CA ILE A 12 11.26 -6.81 4.67
C ILE A 12 12.78 -6.68 4.70
N GLU A 13 13.36 -6.32 5.85
CA GLU A 13 14.80 -6.18 6.03
C GLU A 13 15.55 -7.51 5.83
N ALA A 14 14.98 -8.61 6.31
CA ALA A 14 15.53 -9.95 6.09
C ALA A 14 15.53 -10.34 4.60
N ILE A 15 14.44 -10.03 3.87
CA ILE A 15 14.35 -10.29 2.43
C ILE A 15 15.36 -9.43 1.67
N GLU A 16 15.52 -8.14 2.01
CA GLU A 16 16.51 -7.26 1.39
C GLU A 16 17.94 -7.78 1.58
N ASN A 17 18.28 -8.20 2.80
CA ASN A 17 19.58 -8.81 3.08
C ASN A 17 19.80 -10.12 2.30
N GLN A 18 18.76 -10.94 2.15
CA GLN A 18 18.87 -12.19 1.40
C GLN A 18 19.07 -11.96 -0.10
N ILE A 19 18.34 -11.00 -0.68
CA ILE A 19 18.52 -10.60 -2.09
C ILE A 19 19.96 -10.14 -2.31
N ASN A 20 20.50 -9.28 -1.43
CA ASN A 20 21.88 -8.82 -1.54
C ASN A 20 22.88 -9.98 -1.48
N ALA A 21 22.71 -10.91 -0.54
CA ALA A 21 23.58 -12.08 -0.42
C ALA A 21 23.54 -12.98 -1.68
N TYR A 22 22.36 -13.13 -2.28
CA TYR A 22 22.18 -13.89 -3.51
C TYR A 22 22.79 -13.17 -4.72
N GLN A 23 22.66 -11.85 -4.80
CA GLN A 23 23.31 -11.04 -5.85
C GLN A 23 24.83 -11.09 -5.74
N GLU A 24 25.39 -11.00 -4.53
CA GLU A 24 26.83 -11.14 -4.29
C GLU A 24 27.34 -12.53 -4.70
N ARG A 25 26.58 -13.59 -4.37
CA ARG A 25 26.91 -14.96 -4.80
C ARG A 25 26.84 -15.10 -6.32
N LEU A 26 25.78 -14.57 -6.93
CA LEU A 26 25.57 -14.62 -8.38
C LEU A 26 26.75 -13.98 -9.13
N GLN A 27 27.23 -12.82 -8.67
CA GLN A 27 28.42 -12.16 -9.25
C GLN A 27 29.69 -13.02 -9.23
N VAL A 28 29.81 -13.96 -8.30
CA VAL A 28 30.97 -14.86 -8.21
C VAL A 28 30.83 -16.06 -9.15
N ILE A 29 29.61 -16.51 -9.41
CA ILE A 29 29.34 -17.78 -10.09
C ILE A 29 28.76 -17.64 -11.51
N GLU A 30 28.29 -16.46 -11.91
CA GLU A 30 27.63 -16.21 -13.20
C GLU A 30 28.51 -16.55 -14.41
N ASP A 31 29.82 -16.34 -14.32
CA ASP A 31 30.78 -16.64 -15.39
C ASP A 31 31.41 -18.04 -15.29
N VAL A 32 31.00 -18.85 -14.31
CA VAL A 32 31.54 -20.20 -14.08
C VAL A 32 30.60 -21.21 -14.71
N GLU A 33 30.98 -21.79 -15.86
CA GLU A 33 30.19 -22.81 -16.57
C GLU A 33 29.75 -23.99 -15.66
N GLU A 34 30.58 -24.36 -14.68
CA GLU A 34 30.26 -25.43 -13.71
C GLU A 34 29.11 -25.08 -12.74
N ASN A 35 28.75 -23.81 -12.63
CA ASN A 35 27.72 -23.30 -11.72
C ASN A 35 26.53 -22.66 -12.47
N GLU A 36 26.38 -22.89 -13.78
CA GLU A 36 25.30 -22.30 -14.60
C GLU A 36 23.90 -22.62 -14.04
N ASP A 37 23.67 -23.87 -13.64
CA ASP A 37 22.40 -24.28 -13.02
C ASP A 37 22.14 -23.54 -11.70
N GLU A 38 23.18 -23.39 -10.87
CA GLU A 38 23.07 -22.68 -9.59
C GLU A 38 22.82 -21.17 -9.80
N ALA A 39 23.48 -20.57 -10.79
CA ALA A 39 23.28 -19.18 -11.16
C ALA A 39 21.84 -18.93 -11.65
N ALA A 40 21.29 -19.85 -12.44
CA ALA A 40 19.91 -19.79 -12.90
C ALA A 40 18.91 -19.90 -11.75
N ASP A 41 19.13 -20.81 -10.81
CA ASP A 41 18.29 -20.98 -9.62
C ASP A 41 18.33 -19.73 -8.73
N LEU A 42 19.52 -19.20 -8.46
CA LEU A 42 19.71 -17.95 -7.72
C LEU A 42 19.01 -16.76 -8.39
N GLY A 43 19.11 -16.65 -9.71
CA GLY A 43 18.41 -15.62 -10.48
C GLY A 43 16.88 -15.70 -10.34
N ASN A 44 16.34 -16.92 -10.38
CA ASN A 44 14.90 -17.15 -10.18
C ASN A 44 14.46 -16.79 -8.76
N ASP A 45 15.24 -17.21 -7.75
CA ASP A 45 14.98 -16.92 -6.35
C ASP A 45 15.04 -15.41 -6.06
N ILE A 46 16.04 -14.69 -6.60
CA ILE A 46 16.13 -13.23 -6.50
C ILE A 46 14.85 -12.58 -7.04
N LYS A 47 14.41 -12.99 -8.23
CA LYS A 47 13.20 -12.43 -8.85
C LYS A 47 11.95 -12.70 -8.03
N PHE A 48 11.83 -13.90 -7.45
CA PHE A 48 10.74 -14.21 -6.53
C PHE A 48 10.78 -13.32 -5.28
N LEU A 49 11.95 -13.16 -4.67
CA LEU A 49 12.13 -12.33 -3.48
C LEU A 49 11.85 -10.85 -3.75
N GLU A 50 12.19 -10.32 -4.93
CA GLU A 50 11.86 -8.96 -5.34
C GLU A 50 10.33 -8.73 -5.45
N ILE A 51 9.61 -9.70 -6.04
CA ILE A 51 8.15 -9.65 -6.12
C ILE A 51 7.54 -9.69 -4.72
N LEU A 52 8.02 -10.61 -3.87
CA LEU A 52 7.55 -10.73 -2.49
C LEU A 52 7.84 -9.44 -1.69
N LEU A 53 9.02 -8.85 -1.86
CA LEU A 53 9.41 -7.59 -1.23
C LEU A 53 8.47 -6.45 -1.63
N ALA A 54 8.15 -6.34 -2.93
CA ALA A 54 7.24 -5.32 -3.44
C ALA A 54 5.82 -5.48 -2.86
N ASP A 55 5.31 -6.71 -2.80
CA ASP A 55 4.00 -7.00 -2.21
C ASP A 55 3.97 -6.74 -0.71
N MET A 56 5.04 -7.09 0.02
CA MET A 56 5.15 -6.80 1.45
C MET A 56 5.27 -5.30 1.73
N LYS A 57 6.01 -4.54 0.91
CA LYS A 57 6.09 -3.08 1.02
C LYS A 57 4.73 -2.43 0.75
N ARG A 58 4.02 -2.85 -0.30
CA ARG A 58 2.65 -2.39 -0.60
C ARG A 58 1.70 -2.71 0.55
N SER A 59 1.76 -3.91 1.11
CA SER A 59 0.96 -4.30 2.27
C SER A 59 1.29 -3.43 3.50
N LEU A 60 2.58 -3.16 3.76
CA LEU A 60 3.01 -2.29 4.83
C LEU A 60 2.54 -0.85 4.62
N GLU A 61 2.60 -0.32 3.40
CA GLU A 61 2.09 1.01 3.03
C GLU A 61 0.58 1.12 3.21
N HIS A 62 -0.20 0.11 2.82
CA HIS A 62 -1.64 0.08 3.09
C HIS A 62 -1.92 0.03 4.60
N ASN A 63 -1.21 -0.82 5.35
CA ASN A 63 -1.39 -0.92 6.80
C ASN A 63 -0.94 0.36 7.53
N THR A 64 0.13 1.01 7.08
CA THR A 64 0.62 2.27 7.67
C THR A 64 -0.18 3.48 7.22
N SER A 65 -0.77 3.49 6.02
CA SER A 65 -1.70 4.54 5.58
C SER A 65 -3.02 4.44 6.33
N LEU A 66 -3.55 3.23 6.53
CA LEU A 66 -4.71 2.99 7.39
C LEU A 66 -4.42 3.35 8.86
N LYS A 67 -3.21 3.09 9.33
CA LYS A 67 -2.79 3.42 10.71
C LYS A 67 -2.42 4.88 10.91
N ARG A 68 -1.92 5.59 9.88
CA ARG A 68 -1.64 7.04 9.94
C ARG A 68 -2.95 7.85 9.96
N LEU A 69 -4.01 7.33 9.33
CA LEU A 69 -5.39 7.83 9.51
C LEU A 69 -5.96 7.52 10.90
N SER A 70 -5.41 6.57 11.64
CA SER A 70 -5.82 6.23 13.02
C SER A 70 -4.95 6.89 14.11
N PHE A 71 -3.85 7.57 13.74
CA PHE A 71 -2.86 8.09 14.71
C PHE A 71 -3.08 9.55 15.12
N TYR A 72 -4.04 10.25 14.51
CA TYR A 72 -4.44 11.60 14.96
C TYR A 72 -5.46 11.60 16.10
N ASP A 73 -5.96 10.43 16.53
CA ASP A 73 -7.00 10.31 17.55
C ASP A 73 -6.49 10.21 19.00
N THR A 74 -5.29 10.70 19.34
CA THR A 74 -4.84 10.61 20.74
C THR A 74 -4.10 11.79 21.36
N PHE A 75 -3.96 12.94 20.68
CA PHE A 75 -3.50 14.14 21.36
C PHE A 75 -4.23 15.39 20.88
N SER A 76 -5.31 15.74 21.60
CA SER A 76 -5.73 17.13 21.74
C SER A 76 -4.85 17.79 22.83
N PRO A 77 -4.53 19.08 22.69
CA PRO A 77 -5.28 20.00 23.54
C PRO A 77 -5.79 21.23 22.78
N VAL A 78 -7.09 21.49 22.96
CA VAL A 78 -7.77 22.78 23.09
C VAL A 78 -7.01 24.01 22.58
N GLN A 79 -7.49 24.64 21.50
CA GLN A 79 -7.63 26.09 21.44
C GLN A 79 -8.96 26.47 20.77
N ASN A 80 -9.73 27.22 21.55
CA ASN A 80 -10.93 27.93 21.17
C ASN A 80 -10.48 29.20 20.45
N ASP A 81 -10.93 29.44 19.22
CA ASP A 81 -11.23 30.80 18.76
C ASP A 81 -12.02 30.80 17.45
N ASN A 82 -12.98 31.70 17.42
CA ASN A 82 -14.04 31.82 16.44
C ASN A 82 -13.51 32.29 15.07
N SER A 83 -13.79 31.54 13.99
CA SER A 83 -14.26 32.05 12.69
C SER A 83 -14.04 31.03 11.57
N SER A 84 -14.95 31.06 10.59
CA SER A 84 -14.82 30.52 9.23
C SER A 84 -15.25 29.06 8.98
N GLU A 85 -16.48 28.93 8.48
CA GLU A 85 -16.97 27.90 7.53
C GLU A 85 -16.46 26.47 7.70
N ASN A 86 -17.07 25.75 8.66
CA ASN A 86 -16.85 24.33 8.89
C ASN A 86 -17.42 23.46 7.75
N SER A 87 -16.67 23.30 6.67
CA SER A 87 -16.73 22.07 5.87
C SER A 87 -16.12 20.97 6.74
N LYS A 88 -16.97 20.20 7.42
CA LYS A 88 -16.53 19.01 8.17
C LYS A 88 -15.86 18.06 7.19
N GLU A 89 -14.54 18.03 7.18
CA GLU A 89 -13.75 17.05 6.46
C GLU A 89 -14.03 15.69 7.11
N LEU A 90 -15.02 14.98 6.56
CA LEU A 90 -15.39 13.64 7.01
C LEU A 90 -14.17 12.74 6.82
N SER A 91 -13.76 12.05 7.88
CA SER A 91 -12.68 11.08 7.75
C SER A 91 -13.09 9.99 6.74
N LEU A 92 -12.12 9.44 6.00
CA LEU A 92 -12.39 8.35 5.05
C LEU A 92 -13.09 7.17 5.74
N GLN A 93 -12.84 6.94 7.03
CA GLN A 93 -13.51 5.90 7.80
C GLN A 93 -14.99 6.21 8.06
N GLU A 94 -15.34 7.46 8.35
CA GLU A 94 -16.73 7.88 8.49
C GLU A 94 -17.47 7.84 7.16
N LEU A 95 -16.78 8.14 6.05
CA LEU A 95 -17.34 7.99 4.71
C LEU A 95 -17.62 6.53 4.37
N VAL A 96 -16.70 5.61 4.69
CA VAL A 96 -16.90 4.17 4.52
C VAL A 96 -18.05 3.66 5.40
N LYS A 97 -18.12 4.09 6.66
CA LYS A 97 -19.26 3.73 7.54
C LYS A 97 -20.58 4.26 7.00
N SER A 98 -20.60 5.48 6.49
CA SER A 98 -21.81 6.10 5.93
C SER A 98 -22.28 5.39 4.67
N THR A 99 -21.37 5.00 3.78
CA THR A 99 -21.71 4.24 2.55
C THR A 99 -22.21 2.83 2.83
N LEU A 100 -21.73 2.17 3.89
CA LEU A 100 -22.23 0.87 4.33
C LEU A 100 -23.66 0.94 4.89
N ASN A 101 -24.06 2.08 5.44
CA ASN A 101 -25.40 2.31 6.00
C ASN A 101 -26.44 2.71 4.95
N LEU A 102 -26.05 2.90 3.68
CA LEU A 102 -26.96 3.24 2.59
C LEU A 102 -27.81 2.03 2.16
N SER A 103 -29.02 2.32 1.69
CA SER A 103 -29.87 1.34 1.02
C SER A 103 -29.24 0.89 -0.32
N ILE A 104 -29.74 -0.22 -0.86
CA ILE A 104 -29.23 -0.74 -2.14
C ILE A 104 -29.41 0.25 -3.30
N SER A 105 -30.54 0.98 -3.33
CA SER A 105 -30.83 2.01 -4.33
C SER A 105 -29.87 3.19 -4.24
N GLU A 106 -29.58 3.67 -3.03
CA GLU A 106 -28.64 4.78 -2.82
C GLU A 106 -27.21 4.41 -3.20
N ARG A 107 -26.81 3.15 -2.93
CA ARG A 107 -25.50 2.65 -3.37
C ARG A 107 -25.39 2.56 -4.90
N LEU A 108 -26.44 2.11 -5.58
CA LEU A 108 -26.46 2.08 -7.04
C LEU A 108 -26.36 3.49 -7.64
N PHE A 109 -27.08 4.45 -7.07
CA PHE A 109 -27.00 5.85 -7.47
C PHE A 109 -25.60 6.45 -7.24
N LEU A 110 -24.97 6.14 -6.11
CA LEU A 110 -23.59 6.56 -5.82
C LEU A 110 -22.59 5.98 -6.82
N ILE A 111 -22.74 4.71 -7.21
CA ILE A 111 -21.90 4.07 -8.25
C ILE A 111 -22.08 4.78 -9.60
N GLU A 112 -23.31 5.11 -9.98
CA GLU A 112 -23.61 5.85 -11.21
C GLU A 112 -22.96 7.24 -11.22
N ALA A 113 -23.06 7.97 -10.11
CA ALA A 113 -22.44 9.29 -9.95
C ALA A 113 -20.91 9.22 -10.05
N ILE A 114 -20.27 8.26 -9.37
CA ILE A 114 -18.81 8.05 -9.43
C ILE A 114 -18.39 7.67 -10.86
N THR A 115 -19.13 6.75 -11.50
CA THR A 115 -18.81 6.30 -12.86
C THR A 115 -18.93 7.44 -13.87
N THR A 116 -19.91 8.33 -13.68
CA THR A 116 -20.09 9.53 -14.52
C THR A 116 -18.96 10.53 -14.30
N SER A 117 -18.61 10.81 -13.05
CA SER A 117 -17.50 11.72 -12.70
C SER A 117 -16.16 11.25 -13.27
N VAL A 118 -15.83 9.96 -13.16
CA VAL A 118 -14.60 9.39 -13.76
C VAL A 118 -14.62 9.54 -15.28
N ARG A 119 -15.77 9.34 -15.93
CA ARG A 119 -15.89 9.53 -17.38
C ARG A 119 -15.61 10.98 -17.77
N GLU A 120 -16.16 11.94 -17.04
CA GLU A 120 -15.95 13.37 -17.28
C GLU A 120 -14.47 13.74 -17.14
N GLU A 121 -13.80 13.29 -16.08
CA GLU A 121 -12.37 13.53 -15.84
C GLU A 121 -11.48 12.95 -16.97
N VAL A 122 -11.81 11.74 -17.45
CA VAL A 122 -11.11 11.10 -18.57
C VAL A 122 -11.33 11.85 -19.90
N THR A 123 -12.50 12.44 -20.11
CA THR A 123 -12.78 13.23 -21.32
C THR A 123 -12.12 14.60 -21.32
N VAL A 124 -12.01 15.25 -20.16
CA VAL A 124 -11.32 16.55 -20.02
C VAL A 124 -9.81 16.39 -20.17
N SER A 125 -9.24 15.26 -19.73
CA SER A 125 -7.80 14.97 -19.85
C SER A 125 -7.31 14.67 -21.28
N LYS A 126 -8.22 14.64 -22.28
CA LYS A 126 -7.92 14.35 -23.69
C LYS A 126 -8.09 15.55 -24.63
N SER A 127 -8.48 16.72 -24.12
CA SER A 127 -8.49 18.00 -24.88
C SER A 127 -7.24 18.80 -24.60
#